data_AF-A0A925E5T6-F1
#
_entry.id   AF-A0A925E5T6-F1
#
_cell.length_a   1.000
_cell.length_b   1.000
_cell.length_c   1.000
_cell.angle_alpha   90.00
_cell.angle_beta   90.00
_cell.angle_gamma   90.00
#
_symmetry.space_group_name_H-M   'P 1'
#
loop_
_entity.id
_entity.type
_entity.pdbx_description
1 polymer ?
#
loop_
_entity_poly.entity_id
_entity_poly.type
_entity_poly.pdbx_seq_one_letter_code
_entity_poly.pdbx_strand_id
1 'polypeptide(L)' 'MSSKPPSNNSNRDLLRYASLGTQMLVSIGLAVFLGLKADQWLKTSPLLACVLPLLTLSVIFYKIFRETSRSKKDE' A
#
# COMPACT_ATOMS: atom_id res chain seq x y z
N MET A 1 -44.97 -3.05 12.63
CA MET A 1 -44.11 -2.55 11.53
C MET A 1 -42.72 -2.26 12.07
N SER A 2 -41.68 -2.97 11.64
CA SER A 2 -40.29 -2.63 11.97
C SER A 2 -39.62 -2.03 10.72
N SER A 3 -39.32 -0.74 10.78
CA SER A 3 -38.77 0.04 9.68
C SER A 3 -37.29 -0.30 9.50
N LYS A 4 -36.96 -1.10 8.49
CA LYS A 4 -35.57 -1.30 8.07
C LYS A 4 -35.07 0.02 7.47
N PRO A 5 -33.99 0.64 7.98
CA PRO A 5 -33.47 1.88 7.42
C PRO A 5 -33.01 1.64 5.97
N PRO A 6 -33.14 2.65 5.08
CA PRO A 6 -32.82 2.50 3.67
C PRO A 6 -31.33 2.19 3.53
N SER A 7 -31.06 1.07 2.87
CA SER A 7 -29.73 0.56 2.53
C SER A 7 -29.03 1.51 1.54
N ASN A 8 -28.40 2.57 2.06
CA ASN A 8 -27.57 3.48 1.30
C ASN A 8 -26.20 2.82 1.01
N ASN A 9 -26.18 1.88 0.07
CA ASN A 9 -24.99 1.10 -0.29
C ASN A 9 -23.89 1.94 -0.96
N SER A 10 -24.23 3.03 -1.65
CA SER A 10 -23.25 3.87 -2.37
C SER A 10 -22.20 4.47 -1.44
N ASN A 11 -22.59 4.94 -0.25
CA ASN A 11 -21.64 5.47 0.72
C ASN A 11 -20.73 4.39 1.31
N ARG A 12 -21.20 3.15 1.42
CA ARG A 12 -20.42 2.03 1.95
C ARG A 12 -19.30 1.62 0.99
N ASP A 13 -19.57 1.63 -0.31
CA ASP A 13 -18.56 1.32 -1.32
C ASP A 13 -17.50 2.43 -1.39
N LEU A 14 -17.92 3.71 -1.32
CA LEU A 14 -16.99 4.84 -1.21
C LEU A 14 -16.11 4.75 0.04
N LEU A 15 -16.69 4.41 1.20
CA LEU A 15 -15.93 4.20 2.44
C LEU A 15 -14.93 3.04 2.32
N ARG A 16 -15.30 1.96 1.62
CA ARG A 16 -14.42 0.82 1.35
C ARG A 16 -13.24 1.20 0.46
N TYR A 17 -13.47 1.97 -0.60
CA TYR A 17 -12.37 2.47 -1.43
C TYR A 17 -11.47 3.45 -0.68
N ALA A 18 -12.07 4.33 0.12
CA ALA A 18 -11.32 5.25 0.98
C ALA A 18 -10.45 4.49 2.01
N SER A 19 -10.97 3.42 2.62
CA SER A 19 -10.20 2.62 3.59
C SER A 19 -9.07 1.84 2.92
N LEU A 20 -9.29 1.26 1.73
CA LEU A 20 -8.25 0.61 0.95
C LEU A 20 -7.14 1.59 0.54
N GLY A 21 -7.52 2.77 0.04
CA GLY A 21 -6.56 3.83 -0.30
C GLY A 21 -5.78 4.32 0.92
N THR A 22 -6.46 4.49 2.05
CA THR A 22 -5.83 4.87 3.33
C THR A 22 -4.87 3.79 3.80
N GLN A 23 -5.24 2.51 3.70
CA GLN A 23 -4.37 1.40 4.06
C GLN A 23 -3.09 1.40 3.23
N MET A 24 -3.19 1.64 1.92
CA MET A 24 -2.01 1.80 1.05
C MET A 24 -1.17 3.01 1.46
N LEU A 25 -1.77 4.18 1.66
CA LEU A 25 -1.08 5.39 2.10
C LEU A 25 -0.34 5.21 3.43
N VAL A 26 -1.00 4.60 4.41
CA VAL A 26 -0.39 4.29 5.71
C VAL A 26 0.76 3.32 5.54
N SER A 27 0.62 2.28 4.72
CA SER A 27 1.71 1.30 4.51
C SER A 27 2.95 1.95 3.87
N ILE A 28 2.76 2.83 2.89
CA ILE A 28 3.83 3.56 2.23
C ILE A 28 4.47 4.55 3.21
N GLY A 29 3.65 5.32 3.94
CA GLY A 29 4.12 6.26 4.94
C GLY A 29 4.95 5.58 6.03
N LEU A 30 4.50 4.41 6.51
CA LEU A 30 5.24 3.62 7.51
C LEU A 30 6.56 3.12 6.95
N ALA A 31 6.57 2.58 5.73
CA ALA A 31 7.79 2.07 5.08
C ALA A 31 8.85 3.18 4.92
N VAL A 32 8.44 4.37 4.47
CA VAL A 32 9.32 5.53 4.33
C VAL A 32 9.82 6.00 5.71
N PHE A 33 8.93 6.11 6.69
CA PHE A 33 9.29 6.56 8.03
C PHE A 33 10.24 5.59 8.75
N LEU A 34 10.00 4.29 8.64
CA LEU A 34 10.90 3.25 9.14
C LEU A 34 12.26 3.30 8.43
N GLY A 35 12.28 3.56 7.12
CA GLY A 35 13.51 3.78 6.35
C GLY A 35 14.32 4.96 6.85
N LEU A 36 13.68 6.11 7.06
CA LEU A 36 14.32 7.32 7.59
C LEU A 36 14.87 7.10 9.00
N LYS A 37 14.09 6.43 9.86
CA LYS A 37 14.52 6.15 11.23
C LYS A 37 15.67 5.14 11.29
N ALA A 38 15.67 4.14 10.43
CA ALA A 38 16.76 3.17 10.30
C ALA A 38 18.03 3.81 9.72
N ASP A 39 17.90 4.67 8.70
CA ASP A 39 19.00 5.44 8.11
C ASP A 39 19.66 6.35 9.16
N GLN A 40 18.85 7.04 9.97
CA GLN A 40 19.32 7.87 11.08
C GLN A 40 20.00 7.05 12.20
N TRP A 41 19.58 5.80 12.41
CA TRP A 41 20.21 4.90 13.40
C TRP A 41 21.57 4.37 12.91
N LEU A 42 21.72 4.17 11.61
CA LEU A 42 22.97 3.70 10.98
C LEU A 42 24.01 4.82 10.74
N LYS A 43 23.63 6.10 10.89
CA LYS A 43 24.53 7.27 10.71
C LYS A 43 25.20 7.36 9.32
N THR A 44 24.73 6.59 8.35
CA THR A 44 25.07 6.76 6.94
C THR A 44 24.28 7.94 6.39
N SER A 45 24.90 8.78 5.54
CA SER A 45 24.20 9.83 4.76
C SER A 45 22.86 9.32 4.21
N PRO A 46 21.84 10.19 3.97
CA PRO A 46 20.43 9.83 3.68
C PRO A 46 20.23 9.12 2.34
N LEU A 47 20.94 8.00 2.17
CA LEU A 47 20.94 7.13 1.03
C LEU A 47 19.91 6.04 1.24
N LEU A 48 19.75 5.47 2.44
CA LEU A 48 18.65 4.51 2.66
C LEU A 48 17.31 5.23 2.60
N ALA A 49 17.23 6.49 3.01
CA ALA A 49 16.05 7.35 2.81
C ALA A 49 15.61 7.46 1.33
N CYS A 50 16.56 7.39 0.39
CA CYS A 50 16.32 7.46 -1.05
C CYS A 50 16.20 6.07 -1.69
N VAL A 51 17.02 5.11 -1.23
CA VAL A 51 17.06 3.74 -1.72
C VAL A 51 15.87 2.92 -1.23
N LEU A 52 15.34 3.12 -0.03
CA LEU A 52 14.14 2.42 0.44
C LEU A 52 12.91 2.70 -0.44
N PRO A 53 12.54 3.96 -0.76
CA PRO A 53 11.43 4.21 -1.66
C PRO A 53 11.72 3.68 -3.07
N LEU A 54 12.97 3.74 -3.56
CA LEU A 54 13.39 3.13 -4.83
C LEU A 54 13.24 1.59 -4.83
N LEU A 55 13.59 0.94 -3.72
CA LEU A 55 13.48 -0.49 -3.51
C LEU A 55 12.02 -0.90 -3.35
N THR A 56 11.23 -0.11 -2.62
CA THR A 56 9.79 -0.31 -2.46
C THR A 56 9.10 -0.23 -3.82
N LEU A 57 9.47 0.76 -4.65
CA LEU A 57 9.00 0.87 -6.03
C LEU A 57 9.42 -0.36 -6.85
N SER A 58 10.69 -0.80 -6.74
CA SER A 58 11.19 -1.99 -7.44
C SER A 58 10.47 -3.28 -7.02
N VAL A 59 10.15 -3.44 -5.74
CA VAL A 59 9.38 -4.59 -5.22
C VAL A 59 7.96 -4.55 -5.73
N ILE A 60 7.30 -3.39 -5.76
CA ILE A 60 5.96 -3.23 -6.33
C ILE A 60 5.97 -3.58 -7.82
N PHE A 61 6.93 -3.04 -8.58
CA PHE A 61 7.10 -3.37 -9.99
C PHE A 61 7.37 -4.86 -10.21
N TYR A 62 8.28 -5.45 -9.43
CA TYR A 62 8.60 -6.87 -9.52
C TYR A 62 7.38 -7.73 -9.18
N LYS A 63 6.60 -7.34 -8.16
CA LYS A 63 5.40 -8.06 -7.74
C LYS A 63 4.31 -7.98 -8.81
N ILE A 64 4.08 -6.81 -9.39
CA ILE A 64 3.17 -6.63 -10.54
C ILE A 64 3.64 -7.49 -11.72
N PHE A 65 4.93 -7.40 -12.09
CA PHE A 65 5.48 -8.16 -13.21
C PHE A 65 5.35 -9.68 -12.99
N ARG A 66 5.60 -10.15 -11.76
CA ARG A 66 5.45 -11.56 -11.36
C ARG A 66 4.00 -12.02 -11.31
N GLU A 67 3.08 -11.19 -10.83
CA GLU A 67 1.64 -11.49 -10.80
C GLU A 67 1.06 -11.51 -12.22
N THR A 68 1.45 -10.57 -13.07
CA THR A 68 1.06 -10.56 -14.49
C THR A 68 1.66 -11.74 -15.26
N SER A 69 2.92 -12.10 -15.02
CA SER A 69 3.56 -13.25 -15.69
C SER A 69 3.06 -14.61 -15.20
N ARG A 70 2.45 -14.70 -14.00
CA ARG A 70 1.78 -15.91 -13.51
C ARG A 70 0.35 -16.08 -14.00
N SER A 71 -0.25 -15.11 -14.69
CA SER A 71 -1.63 -15.19 -15.23
C SER A 71 -1.73 -16.02 -16.53
N LYS A 72 -1.03 -17.17 -16.60
CA LYS A 72 -1.14 -18.10 -17.75
C LYS A 72 -1.12 -19.59 -17.42
N LYS A 73 -1.24 -19.96 -16.15
CA LYS A 73 -1.54 -21.33 -15.73
C LYS A 73 -2.34 -21.22 -14.45
N ASP A 74 -3.66 -21.30 -14.58
CA ASP A 74 -4.50 -22.20 -13.80
C ASP A 74 -5.87 -22.23 -14.51
N GLU A 75 -6.16 -23.42 -15.03
CA GLU A 75 -7.37 -23.89 -15.71
C GLU A 75 -8.56 -23.95 -14.73
#